data_AF-A0A6P1MI74-F1
#
_entry.id   AF-A0A6P1MI74-F1
#
_cell.length_a   1.000
_cell.length_b   1.000
_cell.length_c   1.000
_cell.angle_alpha   90.00
_cell.angle_beta   90.00
_cell.angle_gamma   90.00
#
_symmetry.space_group_name_H-M   'P 1'
#
loop_
_entity.id
_entity.type
_entity.pdbx_description
1 polymer ?
#
loop_
_entity_poly.entity_id
_entity_poly.type
_entity_poly.pdbx_seq_one_letter_code
_entity_poly.pdbx_strand_id
1 'polypeptide(L)'
;MNIPEIVRIGGVKYEVRYEEGLNNGTSLAYGHIDYDKTMIRLAPGLQSKQGECKTLLHEILHGVSKHFDLEIENDENTIDALARGLYMVIVDNPEMFGVVPQL
;
A
#
# COMPACT_ATOMS: atom_id res chain seq x y z
N MET A 1 1.58 10.25 -6.53
CA MET A 1 2.00 8.93 -7.07
C MET A 1 0.88 8.31 -7.88
N ASN A 2 1.19 7.46 -8.86
CA ASN A 2 0.18 6.66 -9.55
C ASN A 2 -0.06 5.35 -8.78
N ILE A 3 -1.29 4.85 -8.81
CA ILE A 3 -1.64 3.53 -8.28
C ILE A 3 -1.50 2.54 -9.44
N PRO A 4 -0.52 1.62 -9.41
CA PRO A 4 -0.35 0.63 -10.46
C PRO A 4 -1.37 -0.51 -10.31
N GLU A 5 -1.56 -1.30 -11.37
CA GLU A 5 -2.37 -2.52 -11.32
C GLU A 5 -1.64 -3.68 -10.61
N ILE A 6 -0.30 -3.63 -10.53
CA ILE A 6 0.52 -4.66 -9.88
C ILE A 6 1.61 -3.99 -9.05
N VAL A 7 1.80 -4.48 -7.83
CA VAL A 7 2.95 -4.17 -6.98
C VAL A 7 3.74 -5.45 -6.72
N ARG A 8 5.08 -5.37 -6.68
CA ARG A 8 5.93 -6.50 -6.33
C ARG A 8 6.52 -6.31 -4.94
N ILE A 9 6.34 -7.29 -4.06
CA ILE A 9 6.79 -7.26 -2.65
C ILE A 9 7.41 -8.62 -2.35
N GLY A 10 8.65 -8.67 -1.85
CA GLY A 10 9.31 -9.95 -1.51
C GLY A 10 9.42 -10.96 -2.66
N GLY A 11 9.39 -10.49 -3.92
CA GLY A 11 9.36 -11.36 -5.11
C GLY A 11 7.95 -11.79 -5.55
N VAL A 12 6.92 -11.60 -4.73
CA VAL A 12 5.51 -11.90 -5.02
C VAL A 12 4.85 -10.73 -5.75
N LYS A 13 3.99 -11.02 -6.73
CA LYS A 13 3.18 -10.03 -7.44
C LYS A 13 1.82 -9.92 -6.76
N TYR A 14 1.48 -8.73 -6.28
CA TYR A 14 0.17 -8.40 -5.75
C TYR A 14 -0.62 -7.60 -6.77
N GLU A 15 -1.81 -8.07 -7.10
CA GLU A 15 -2.74 -7.32 -7.94
C GLU A 15 -3.42 -6.22 -7.11
N VAL A 16 -3.50 -5.00 -7.64
CA VAL A 16 -4.17 -3.87 -7.01
C VAL A 16 -5.51 -3.63 -7.68
N ARG A 17 -6.60 -3.69 -6.90
CA ARG A 17 -7.96 -3.47 -7.41
C ARG A 17 -8.77 -2.57 -6.48
N TYR A 18 -9.80 -1.92 -7.04
CA TYR A 18 -10.82 -1.27 -6.24
C TYR A 18 -11.97 -2.24 -5.94
N GLU A 19 -12.44 -2.25 -4.70
CA GLU A 19 -13.52 -3.13 -4.23
C GLU A 19 -14.48 -2.34 -3.33
N GLU A 20 -15.77 -2.33 -3.68
CA GLU A 20 -16.80 -1.70 -2.84
C GLU A 20 -17.12 -2.56 -1.61
N GLY A 21 -17.45 -1.90 -0.49
CA GLY A 21 -17.89 -2.60 0.73
C GLY A 21 -16.79 -3.38 1.45
N LEU A 22 -15.52 -3.06 1.21
CA LEU A 22 -14.38 -3.58 1.96
C LEU A 22 -14.63 -3.45 3.47
N ASN A 23 -14.51 -4.58 4.17
CA ASN A 23 -14.60 -4.63 5.62
C ASN A 23 -13.50 -5.51 6.19
N ASN A 24 -13.07 -5.20 7.41
CA ASN A 24 -12.11 -5.99 8.18
C ASN A 24 -12.84 -6.90 9.20
N GLY A 25 -14.05 -7.36 8.87
CA GLY A 25 -14.90 -8.17 9.74
C GLY A 25 -15.66 -7.40 10.83
N THR A 26 -15.24 -6.17 11.17
CA THR A 26 -15.90 -5.36 12.22
C THR A 26 -16.20 -3.93 11.80
N SER A 27 -15.53 -3.41 10.79
CA SER A 27 -15.68 -2.05 10.29
C SER A 27 -15.38 -1.98 8.79
N LEU A 28 -15.87 -0.92 8.14
CA LEU A 28 -15.44 -0.59 6.79
C LEU A 28 -13.92 -0.31 6.80
N ALA A 29 -13.21 -0.89 5.83
CA ALA A 29 -11.77 -0.71 5.65
C ALA A 29 -11.50 0.11 4.40
N TYR A 30 -10.48 0.97 4.43
CA TYR A 30 -10.06 1.73 3.25
C TYR A 30 -9.16 0.91 2.31
N GLY A 31 -8.41 -0.03 2.87
CA GLY A 31 -7.49 -0.92 2.16
C GLY A 31 -7.45 -2.28 2.83
N HIS A 32 -7.00 -3.29 2.10
CA HIS A 32 -6.68 -4.59 2.65
C HIS A 32 -5.74 -5.39 1.74
N ILE A 33 -4.63 -5.87 2.28
CA ILE A 33 -3.78 -6.88 1.66
C ILE A 33 -4.22 -8.30 2.04
N ASP A 34 -4.41 -9.14 1.02
CA ASP A 34 -4.72 -10.56 1.13
C ASP A 34 -3.51 -11.35 0.63
N TYR A 35 -2.80 -11.96 1.56
CA TYR A 35 -1.56 -12.69 1.26
C TYR A 35 -1.80 -13.96 0.46
N ASP A 36 -2.90 -14.67 0.74
CA ASP A 36 -3.23 -15.93 0.08
C ASP A 36 -3.68 -15.71 -1.36
N LYS A 37 -4.48 -14.65 -1.61
CA LYS A 37 -4.93 -14.28 -2.96
C LYS A 37 -3.93 -13.42 -3.71
N THR A 38 -2.85 -13.00 -3.08
CA THR A 38 -1.86 -12.07 -3.66
C THR A 38 -2.53 -10.81 -4.21
N MET A 39 -3.33 -10.15 -3.39
CA MET A 39 -4.16 -9.02 -3.81
C MET A 39 -4.15 -7.90 -2.78
N ILE A 40 -4.10 -6.65 -3.26
CA ILE A 40 -4.32 -5.44 -2.47
C ILE A 40 -5.61 -4.80 -2.98
N ARG A 41 -6.56 -4.59 -2.08
CA ARG A 41 -7.86 -4.01 -2.41
C ARG A 41 -7.99 -2.63 -1.77
N LEU A 42 -8.54 -1.66 -2.50
CA LEU A 42 -8.79 -0.30 -2.04
C LEU A 42 -10.28 0.04 -2.17
N ALA A 43 -10.83 0.74 -1.18
CA ALA A 43 -12.24 1.14 -1.20
C ALA A 43 -12.43 2.40 -2.06
N PRO A 44 -13.21 2.34 -3.15
CA PRO A 44 -13.39 3.49 -4.03
C PRO A 44 -14.28 4.57 -3.39
N GLY A 45 -13.99 5.84 -3.67
CA GLY A 45 -14.88 6.97 -3.34
C GLY A 45 -14.95 7.35 -1.86
N LEU A 46 -14.24 6.65 -0.97
CA LEU A 46 -14.20 6.97 0.46
C LEU A 46 -13.10 7.96 0.85
N GLN A 47 -12.10 8.15 -0.01
CA GLN A 47 -10.92 8.97 0.26
C GLN A 47 -10.60 9.87 -0.94
N SER A 48 -9.85 10.95 -0.69
CA SER A 48 -9.22 11.71 -1.77
C SER A 48 -8.15 10.85 -2.45
N LYS A 49 -7.69 11.24 -3.64
CA LYS A 49 -6.62 10.51 -4.34
C LYS A 49 -5.35 10.37 -3.49
N GLN A 50 -5.01 11.40 -2.72
CA GLN A 50 -3.93 11.36 -1.74
C GLN A 50 -4.18 10.33 -0.63
N GLY A 51 -5.42 10.23 -0.15
CA GLY A 51 -5.81 9.21 0.82
C GLY A 51 -5.60 7.80 0.28
N GLU A 52 -6.10 7.51 -0.92
CA GLU A 52 -5.93 6.21 -1.58
C GLU A 52 -4.45 5.84 -1.76
N CYS A 53 -3.61 6.80 -2.14
CA CYS A 53 -2.16 6.58 -2.29
C CYS A 53 -1.49 6.21 -0.96
N LYS A 54 -1.86 6.87 0.14
CA LYS A 54 -1.36 6.54 1.48
C LYS A 54 -1.85 5.16 1.92
N THR A 55 -3.13 4.85 1.67
CA THR A 55 -3.71 3.53 1.96
C THR A 55 -2.98 2.43 1.18
N LEU A 56 -2.66 2.64 -0.11
CA LEU A 56 -1.85 1.69 -0.86
C LEU A 56 -0.47 1.47 -0.22
N LEU A 57 0.23 2.54 0.16
CA LEU A 57 1.54 2.43 0.82
C LEU A 57 1.44 1.71 2.16
N HIS A 58 0.36 1.89 2.91
CA HIS A 58 0.06 1.18 4.14
C HIS A 58 -0.05 -0.34 3.90
N GLU A 59 -0.86 -0.77 2.93
CA GLU A 59 -0.97 -2.20 2.58
C GLU A 59 0.34 -2.78 2.03
N ILE A 60 1.12 -2.00 1.29
CA ILE A 60 2.46 -2.42 0.83
C ILE A 60 3.39 -2.64 2.01
N LEU A 61 3.37 -1.76 3.03
CA LEU A 61 4.19 -1.90 4.23
C LEU A 61 3.80 -3.11 5.07
N HIS A 62 2.51 -3.44 5.16
CA HIS A 62 2.06 -4.73 5.70
C HIS A 62 2.67 -5.90 4.93
N GLY A 63 2.62 -5.85 3.60
CA GLY A 63 3.31 -6.82 2.73
C GLY A 63 4.81 -6.92 2.99
N VAL A 64 5.53 -5.79 3.08
CA VAL A 64 6.96 -5.77 3.37
C VAL A 64 7.23 -6.37 4.74
N SER A 65 6.46 -5.98 5.75
CA SER A 65 6.57 -6.52 7.10
C SER A 65 6.45 -8.05 7.09
N LYS A 66 5.43 -8.57 6.39
CA LYS A 66 5.18 -9.99 6.25
C LYS A 66 6.28 -10.76 5.51
N HIS A 67 6.75 -10.26 4.37
CA HIS A 67 7.73 -10.96 3.52
C HIS A 67 9.15 -10.97 4.09
N PHE A 68 9.43 -10.09 5.05
CA PHE A 68 10.76 -9.94 5.65
C PHE A 68 10.77 -10.22 7.16
N ASP A 69 9.71 -10.86 7.68
CA ASP A 69 9.55 -11.22 9.09
C ASP A 69 9.83 -10.05 10.06
N LEU A 70 9.34 -8.86 9.71
CA LEU A 70 9.45 -7.68 10.59
C LEU A 70 8.39 -7.76 11.69
N GLU A 71 8.77 -7.46 12.93
CA GLU A 71 7.87 -7.46 14.09
C GLU A 71 6.99 -6.18 14.18
N ILE A 72 6.47 -5.72 13.04
CA ILE A 72 5.61 -4.52 12.95
C ILE A 72 4.29 -4.76 12.18
N GLU A 73 4.03 -5.99 11.72
CA GLU A 73 2.80 -6.33 10.94
C GLU A 73 1.51 -5.95 11.68
N ASN A 74 1.47 -6.14 13.01
CA ASN A 74 0.29 -5.78 13.82
C ASN A 74 0.39 -4.40 14.48
N ASP A 75 1.47 -3.64 14.22
CA ASP A 75 1.64 -2.28 14.74
C ASP A 75 1.14 -1.25 13.72
N GLU A 76 -0.19 -1.12 13.67
CA GLU A 76 -0.90 -0.19 12.78
C GLU A 76 -0.40 1.25 12.89
N ASN A 77 0.02 1.69 14.07
CA ASN A 77 0.50 3.06 14.29
C ASN A 77 1.85 3.28 13.59
N THR A 78 2.76 2.32 13.71
CA THR A 78 4.06 2.37 13.02
C THR A 78 3.87 2.27 11.51
N ILE A 79 3.04 1.33 11.03
CA ILE A 79 2.77 1.16 9.60
C ILE A 79 2.13 2.43 9.00
N ASP A 80 1.13 3.01 9.65
CA ASP A 80 0.48 4.25 9.20
C ASP A 80 1.43 5.46 9.23
N ALA A 81 2.27 5.60 10.27
CA ALA A 81 3.28 6.66 10.33
C ALA A 81 4.29 6.55 9.18
N LEU A 82 4.79 5.34 8.91
CA LEU A 82 5.70 5.07 7.81
C LEU A 82 5.03 5.31 6.44
N ALA A 83 3.79 4.88 6.25
CA ALA A 83 3.05 5.11 5.01
C ALA A 83 2.89 6.61 4.70
N ARG A 84 2.55 7.41 5.72
CA ARG A 84 2.44 8.88 5.60
C ARG A 84 3.78 9.53 5.29
N GLY A 85 4.85 9.12 5.99
CA GLY A 85 6.20 9.62 5.77
C GLY A 85 6.71 9.30 4.36
N LEU A 86 6.54 8.05 3.91
CA LEU A 86 6.91 7.64 2.55
C LEU A 86 6.10 8.36 1.48
N TYR A 87 4.80 8.53 1.69
CA TYR A 87 3.96 9.31 0.78
C TYR A 87 4.52 10.73 0.58
N MET A 88 4.86 11.42 1.68
CA MET A 88 5.45 12.76 1.64
C MET A 88 6.76 12.75 0.84
N VAL A 89 7.69 11.85 1.16
CA VAL A 89 8.99 11.79 0.47
C VAL A 89 8.84 11.51 -1.03
N ILE A 90 7.99 10.55 -1.41
CA ILE A 90 7.78 10.17 -2.81
C ILE A 90 7.11 11.29 -3.61
N VAL A 91 6.08 11.91 -3.05
CA VAL A 91 5.30 12.93 -3.77
C VAL A 91 6.04 14.26 -3.88
N ASP A 92 6.79 14.63 -2.85
CA ASP A 92 7.53 15.91 -2.85
C ASP A 92 8.86 15.81 -3.61
N ASN A 93 9.36 14.59 -3.88
CA ASN A 93 10.62 14.36 -4.59
C ASN A 93 10.47 13.38 -5.77
N PRO A 94 9.59 13.63 -6.75
CA PRO A 94 9.25 12.66 -7.79
C PRO A 94 10.45 12.25 -8.67
N GLU A 95 11.42 13.13 -8.87
CA GLU A 95 12.63 12.86 -9.65
C GLU A 95 13.54 11.80 -9.01
N MET A 96 13.54 11.68 -7.67
CA MET A 96 14.32 10.66 -6.96
C MET A 96 13.84 9.23 -7.26
N PHE A 97 12.57 9.09 -7.64
CA PHE A 97 11.90 7.79 -7.85
C PHE A 97 11.53 7.56 -9.32
N GLY A 98 11.96 8.44 -10.22
CA GLY A 98 11.83 8.24 -11.67
C GLY A 98 12.74 7.12 -12.16
N VAL A 99 12.36 6.49 -13.27
CA VAL A 99 13.21 5.51 -13.94
C VAL A 99 14.35 6.25 -14.62
N VAL A 100 15.57 6.10 -14.11
CA VAL A 100 16.78 6.44 -14.87
C VAL A 100 17.02 5.28 -15.83
N PRO A 101 17.07 5.49 -17.16
CA PRO A 101 17.54 4.47 -18.09
C PRO A 101 18.91 4.01 -17.61
N GLN A 102 19.04 2.73 -17.26
CA GLN A 102 20.24 2.20 -16.63
C GLN A 102 21.47 2.47 -17.52
N LEU A 103 22.55 2.91 -16.87
CA LEU A 103 23.92 2.76 -17.35
C LEU A 103 24.26 1.27 -17.54
#